data_AF-A0A7J7JEH5-F1
#
_entry.id   AF-A0A7J7JEH5-F1
#
_cell.length_a   1.000
_cell.length_b   1.000
_cell.length_c   1.000
_cell.angle_alpha   90.00
_cell.angle_beta   90.00
_cell.angle_gamma   90.00
#
_symmetry.space_group_name_H-M   'P 1'
#
loop_
_entity.id
_entity.type
_entity.pdbx_description
1 polymer ?
#
loop_
_entity_poly.entity_id
_entity_poly.type
_entity_poly.pdbx_seq_one_letter_code
_entity_poly.pdbx_strand_id
1 'polypeptide(L)'
;MDQWSELISKCRQLLDFLMSRENELIAARPVAGSLPEVKQQQLSHEDWKNRLESKTSEFEHTITTGRFLLEKEGADRRLSSSSCDKSSESKAAIKNIRRHIRLLNQKWVELHNKSERWQNQLTSTDRVLNDVTNLVNIAVTQLDDTESSLQSWGSVGDCPIADLPRQLTMAKALKRKNDETGEVLNKLNSLLKNQEYSEGPVATETTRIVSQLLIRQVKAEKSLNRRLSELEGMNSSLVPEVGVLLSDSVSRPYERATTPSGIPYFINHENKTTQWDHPRMVTLLAQLSKFNTTKFSAYRTAQKLRKVQQFLGLSSVALKDVIQTCKEHGVVTEHGEDIIEVNIMIECLRELFEHQADESGASDMSVSLSIDLSLNWLLNVYDLGRQGQIRTLSFQVGLVVMCKGAVEDKFNYLLSCLADESSMIDEQKLSLLLTDCIQIPRQLGELNSFGGSNVKPSVDSCLQQAKGQALSVVASFSNG
;
A
#
# COMPACT_ATOMS: atom_id res chain seq x y z
N MET A 1 -25.52 61.63 49.43
CA MET A 1 -25.25 60.31 50.05
C MET A 1 -26.09 59.22 49.41
N ASP A 2 -27.33 59.51 49.01
CA ASP A 2 -28.29 58.52 48.46
C ASP A 2 -27.86 57.87 47.12
N GLN A 3 -27.25 58.64 46.22
CA GLN A 3 -26.74 58.09 44.94
C GLN A 3 -25.59 57.07 45.16
N TRP A 4 -24.81 57.23 46.23
CA TRP A 4 -23.68 56.35 46.55
C TRP A 4 -24.15 55.06 47.24
N SER A 5 -25.18 55.12 48.09
CA SER A 5 -25.77 53.93 48.72
C SER A 5 -26.54 53.07 47.71
N GLU A 6 -27.23 53.70 46.75
CA GLU A 6 -27.93 53.00 45.66
C GLU A 6 -26.94 52.25 44.75
N LEU A 7 -25.81 52.87 44.41
CA LEU A 7 -24.76 52.24 43.60
C LEU A 7 -24.13 51.03 44.32
N ILE A 8 -23.88 51.13 45.64
CA ILE A 8 -23.34 50.02 46.43
C ILE A 8 -24.33 48.85 46.49
N SER A 9 -25.62 49.14 46.65
CA SER A 9 -26.68 48.12 46.64
C SER A 9 -26.73 47.39 45.29
N LYS A 10 -26.73 48.13 44.18
CA LYS A 10 -26.66 47.57 42.81
C LYS A 10 -25.39 46.74 42.59
N CYS A 11 -24.22 47.22 43.01
CA CYS A 11 -22.98 46.44 42.90
C CYS A 11 -23.01 45.13 43.71
N ARG A 12 -23.67 45.09 44.88
CA ARG A 12 -23.83 43.86 45.66
C ARG A 12 -24.77 42.87 44.98
N GLN A 13 -25.94 43.34 44.52
CA GLN A 13 -26.88 42.49 43.79
C GLN A 13 -26.26 41.87 42.53
N LEU A 14 -25.47 42.67 41.78
CA LEU A 14 -24.75 42.19 40.61
C LEU A 14 -23.61 41.22 40.96
N LEU A 15 -22.93 41.40 42.11
CA LEU A 15 -21.94 40.44 42.62
C LEU A 15 -22.58 39.12 43.04
N ASP A 16 -23.71 39.15 43.74
CA ASP A 16 -24.45 37.94 44.14
C ASP A 16 -24.96 37.17 42.92
N PHE A 17 -25.42 37.89 41.90
CA PHE A 17 -25.77 37.32 40.61
C PHE A 17 -24.56 36.64 39.94
N LEU A 18 -23.39 37.28 39.90
CA LEU A 18 -22.17 36.68 39.32
C LEU A 18 -21.74 35.43 40.08
N MET A 19 -21.80 35.44 41.41
CA MET A 19 -21.48 34.28 42.24
C MET A 19 -22.44 33.10 41.99
N SER A 20 -23.74 33.37 41.83
CA SER A 20 -24.72 32.33 41.45
C SER A 20 -24.40 31.72 40.09
N ARG A 21 -24.02 32.54 39.10
CA ARG A 21 -23.65 32.08 37.76
C ARG A 21 -22.32 31.33 37.73
N GLU A 22 -21.35 31.76 38.55
CA GLU A 22 -20.09 31.05 38.76
C GLU A 22 -20.33 29.65 39.35
N ASN A 23 -21.25 29.52 40.33
CA ASN A 23 -21.63 28.23 40.90
C ASN A 23 -22.33 27.31 39.90
N GLU A 24 -23.21 27.84 39.04
CA GLU A 24 -23.84 27.06 37.97
C GLU A 24 -22.80 26.54 36.96
N LEU A 25 -21.80 27.36 36.60
CA LEU A 25 -20.73 26.95 35.69
C LEU A 25 -19.83 25.87 36.32
N ILE A 26 -19.62 25.93 37.65
CA ILE A 26 -18.88 24.89 38.40
C ILE A 26 -19.70 23.60 38.47
N ALA A 27 -21.01 23.68 38.71
CA ALA A 27 -21.91 22.54 38.76
C ALA A 27 -22.08 21.83 37.41
N ALA A 28 -21.86 22.54 36.31
CA ALA A 28 -21.87 21.97 34.95
C ALA A 28 -20.63 21.09 34.63
N ARG A 29 -19.64 21.02 35.53
CA ARG A 29 -18.49 20.13 35.40
C ARG A 29 -18.80 18.77 36.04
N PRO A 30 -18.30 17.64 35.49
CA PRO A 30 -17.36 17.51 34.36
C PRO A 30 -18.03 17.47 32.98
N VAL A 31 -17.20 17.52 31.92
CA VAL A 31 -17.67 17.34 30.53
C VAL A 31 -18.29 15.94 30.40
N ALA A 32 -19.47 15.87 29.78
CA ALA A 32 -20.18 14.61 29.57
C ALA A 32 -19.49 13.70 28.55
N GLY A 33 -19.88 12.42 28.54
CA GLY A 33 -19.15 11.39 27.78
C GLY A 33 -19.71 10.96 26.47
N SER A 34 -20.98 11.22 26.24
CA SER A 34 -21.57 10.90 24.95
C SER A 34 -21.68 12.17 24.10
N LEU A 35 -21.52 12.00 22.79
CA LEU A 35 -21.79 13.04 21.80
C LEU A 35 -23.16 13.75 22.03
N PRO A 36 -24.28 13.04 22.30
CA PRO A 36 -25.56 13.70 22.60
C PRO A 36 -25.54 14.52 23.91
N GLU A 37 -24.88 14.04 24.96
CA GLU A 37 -24.79 14.80 26.22
C GLU A 37 -23.88 16.03 26.07
N VAL A 38 -22.78 15.96 25.32
CA VAL A 38 -21.92 17.12 25.03
C VAL A 38 -22.67 18.16 24.21
N LYS A 39 -23.47 17.76 23.23
CA LYS A 39 -24.36 18.68 22.48
C LYS A 39 -25.41 19.32 23.38
N GLN A 40 -25.98 18.56 24.32
CA GLN A 40 -26.91 19.11 25.32
C GLN A 40 -26.22 20.09 26.27
N GLN A 41 -24.98 19.82 26.68
CA GLN A 41 -24.17 20.74 27.48
C GLN A 41 -23.80 22.01 26.72
N GLN A 42 -23.53 21.93 25.41
CA GLN A 42 -23.29 23.09 24.56
C GLN A 42 -24.54 23.99 24.49
N LEU A 43 -25.72 23.41 24.22
CA LEU A 43 -26.99 24.15 24.22
C LEU A 43 -27.29 24.80 25.58
N SER A 44 -27.07 24.05 26.66
CA SER A 44 -27.27 24.56 28.03
C SER A 44 -26.30 25.71 28.36
N HIS A 45 -25.06 25.64 27.86
CA HIS A 45 -24.07 26.70 28.03
C HIS A 45 -24.38 27.93 27.14
N GLU A 46 -24.91 27.73 25.94
CA GLU A 46 -25.38 28.81 25.07
C GLU A 46 -26.54 29.58 25.72
N ASP A 47 -27.52 28.87 26.28
CA ASP A 47 -28.60 29.46 27.07
C ASP A 47 -28.09 30.23 28.30
N TRP A 48 -27.11 29.66 29.01
CA TRP A 48 -26.45 30.33 30.15
C TRP A 48 -25.75 31.62 29.69
N LYS A 49 -25.07 31.59 28.54
CA LYS A 49 -24.35 32.74 27.98
C LYS A 49 -25.32 33.84 27.54
N ASN A 50 -26.40 33.48 26.87
CA ASN A 50 -27.46 34.42 26.48
C ASN A 50 -28.07 35.13 27.70
N ARG A 51 -28.27 34.41 28.81
CA ARG A 51 -28.75 35.01 30.08
C ARG A 51 -27.71 35.93 30.70
N LEU A 52 -26.42 35.61 30.62
CA LEU A 52 -25.35 36.51 31.08
C LEU A 52 -25.30 37.78 30.20
N GLU A 53 -25.39 37.62 28.89
CA GLU A 53 -25.36 38.70 27.91
C GLU A 53 -26.52 39.70 28.11
N SER A 54 -27.72 39.21 28.47
CA SER A 54 -28.89 40.06 28.75
C SER A 54 -28.68 41.09 29.86
N LYS A 55 -27.77 40.82 30.81
CA LYS A 55 -27.43 41.71 31.93
C LYS A 55 -26.23 42.60 31.66
N THR A 56 -25.51 42.41 30.55
CA THR A 56 -24.28 43.16 30.21
C THR A 56 -24.49 44.67 30.23
N SER A 57 -25.60 45.15 29.67
CA SER A 57 -25.93 46.58 29.64
C SER A 57 -26.11 47.17 31.04
N GLU A 58 -26.65 46.42 32.00
CA GLU A 58 -26.77 46.83 33.40
C GLU A 58 -25.41 46.86 34.11
N PHE A 59 -24.52 45.90 33.81
CA PHE A 59 -23.14 45.88 34.33
C PHE A 59 -22.32 47.05 33.77
N GLU A 60 -22.34 47.27 32.47
CA GLU A 60 -21.63 48.37 31.80
C GLU A 60 -22.15 49.73 32.27
N HIS A 61 -23.47 49.88 32.41
CA HIS A 61 -24.06 51.10 32.95
C HIS A 61 -23.63 51.35 34.41
N THR A 62 -23.63 50.32 35.26
CA THR A 62 -23.23 50.45 36.67
C THR A 62 -21.74 50.78 36.81
N ILE A 63 -20.89 50.19 35.97
CA ILE A 63 -19.44 50.48 35.93
C ILE A 63 -19.19 51.90 35.38
N THR A 64 -19.89 52.32 34.34
CA THR A 64 -19.74 53.65 33.71
C THR A 64 -20.23 54.75 34.65
N THR A 65 -21.41 54.60 35.24
CA THR A 65 -21.95 55.51 36.25
C THR A 65 -21.05 55.58 37.48
N GLY A 66 -20.52 54.43 37.92
CA GLY A 66 -19.55 54.37 39.02
C GLY A 66 -18.21 55.07 38.71
N ARG A 67 -17.69 54.95 37.47
CA ARG A 67 -16.49 55.67 37.02
C ARG A 67 -16.74 57.18 36.91
N PHE A 68 -17.86 57.59 36.33
CA PHE A 68 -18.26 58.99 36.18
C PHE A 68 -18.40 59.69 37.55
N LEU A 69 -19.04 59.04 38.51
CA LEU A 69 -19.17 59.59 39.88
C LEU A 69 -17.82 59.69 40.60
N LEU A 70 -16.91 58.73 40.37
CA LEU A 70 -15.54 58.78 40.90
C LEU A 70 -14.68 59.87 40.24
N GLU A 71 -14.93 60.18 38.97
CA GLU A 71 -14.23 61.22 38.20
C GLU A 71 -14.73 62.63 38.56
N LYS A 72 -16.05 62.81 38.68
CA LYS A 72 -16.69 64.05 39.15
C LYS A 72 -16.17 64.47 40.54
N GLU A 73 -16.08 63.53 41.48
CA GLU A 73 -15.49 63.82 42.80
C GLU A 73 -13.96 63.97 42.80
N GLY A 74 -13.27 63.37 41.83
CA GLY A 74 -11.84 63.59 41.61
C GLY A 74 -11.54 64.98 41.06
N ALA A 75 -12.43 65.51 40.21
CA ALA A 75 -12.37 66.86 39.65
C ALA A 75 -12.73 67.92 40.71
N ASP A 76 -13.79 67.69 41.50
CA ASP A 76 -14.20 68.60 42.60
C ASP A 76 -13.10 68.71 43.69
N ARG A 77 -12.35 67.64 43.95
CA ARG A 77 -11.18 67.66 44.86
C ARG A 77 -9.96 68.42 44.32
N ARG A 78 -9.78 68.51 42.99
CA ARG A 78 -8.71 69.34 42.41
C ARG A 78 -9.04 70.83 42.45
N LEU A 79 -10.33 71.16 42.43
CA LEU A 79 -10.84 72.53 42.48
C LEU A 79 -10.93 73.09 43.91
N SER A 80 -11.16 72.25 44.94
CA SER A 80 -11.26 72.70 46.35
C SER A 80 -9.94 72.52 47.13
N SER A 81 -8.95 73.38 46.89
CA SER A 81 -7.68 73.40 47.65
C SER A 81 -7.69 74.34 48.87
N SER A 82 -8.80 74.50 49.59
CA SER A 82 -8.83 75.26 50.84
C SER A 82 -9.74 74.64 51.91
N SER A 83 -9.10 74.17 52.98
CA SER A 83 -9.55 74.00 54.37
C SER A 83 -10.86 73.24 54.69
N CYS A 84 -10.85 72.62 55.87
CA CYS A 84 -11.96 72.02 56.62
C CYS A 84 -12.29 70.53 56.36
N ASP A 85 -12.23 69.79 57.47
CA ASP A 85 -12.70 68.42 57.70
C ASP A 85 -13.99 68.06 56.97
N LYS A 86 -13.86 67.35 55.83
CA LYS A 86 -14.95 66.53 55.30
C LYS A 86 -14.71 65.07 55.68
N SER A 87 -15.55 64.61 56.61
CA SER A 87 -15.73 63.28 57.21
C SER A 87 -14.82 62.15 56.68
N SER A 88 -14.08 61.54 57.62
CA SER A 88 -13.43 60.22 57.46
C SER A 88 -14.34 59.18 56.77
N GLU A 89 -15.65 59.25 57.02
CA GLU A 89 -16.66 58.35 56.45
C GLU A 89 -16.85 58.55 54.94
N SER A 90 -16.79 59.78 54.43
CA SER A 90 -16.88 60.03 52.97
C SER A 90 -15.65 59.51 52.23
N LYS A 91 -14.45 59.60 52.83
CA LYS A 91 -13.23 58.99 52.27
C LYS A 91 -13.30 57.46 52.31
N ALA A 92 -13.83 56.88 53.38
CA ALA A 92 -14.01 55.44 53.51
C ALA A 92 -15.06 54.88 52.52
N ALA A 93 -16.18 55.58 52.33
CA ALA A 93 -17.23 55.21 51.37
C ALA A 93 -16.70 55.16 49.92
N ILE A 94 -15.95 56.18 49.50
CA ILE A 94 -15.33 56.24 48.16
C ILE A 94 -14.33 55.09 47.96
N LYS A 95 -13.50 54.78 48.98
CA LYS A 95 -12.56 53.65 48.93
C LYS A 95 -13.29 52.31 48.80
N ASN A 96 -14.40 52.14 49.52
CA ASN A 96 -15.25 50.95 49.45
C ASN A 96 -15.91 50.80 48.08
N ILE A 97 -16.45 51.87 47.50
CA ILE A 97 -17.09 51.83 46.17
C ILE A 97 -16.06 51.51 45.08
N ARG A 98 -14.87 52.13 45.13
CA ARG A 98 -13.77 51.83 44.21
C ARG A 98 -13.30 50.38 44.33
N ARG A 99 -13.44 49.75 45.50
CA ARG A 99 -13.16 48.32 45.71
C ARG A 99 -14.26 47.45 45.12
N HIS A 100 -15.54 47.78 45.34
CA HIS A 100 -16.67 47.01 44.80
C HIS A 100 -16.72 47.07 43.27
N ILE A 101 -16.53 48.24 42.65
CA ILE A 101 -16.50 48.36 41.17
C ILE A 101 -15.31 47.58 40.57
N ARG A 102 -14.14 47.62 41.20
CA ARG A 102 -12.97 46.83 40.75
C ARG A 102 -13.21 45.34 40.87
N LEU A 103 -13.76 44.90 42.00
CA LEU A 103 -14.09 43.49 42.23
C LEU A 103 -15.16 42.99 41.26
N LEU A 104 -16.21 43.79 41.04
CA LEU A 104 -17.28 43.52 40.06
C LEU A 104 -16.71 43.35 38.65
N ASN A 105 -15.86 44.30 38.20
CA ASN A 105 -15.22 44.24 36.89
C ASN A 105 -14.26 43.04 36.76
N GLN A 106 -13.48 42.74 37.81
CA GLN A 106 -12.59 41.60 37.83
C GLN A 106 -13.37 40.28 37.73
N LYS A 107 -14.44 40.14 38.53
CA LYS A 107 -15.29 38.95 38.53
C LYS A 107 -16.06 38.77 37.23
N TRP A 108 -16.53 39.85 36.63
CA TRP A 108 -17.17 39.85 35.31
C TRP A 108 -16.23 39.30 34.23
N VAL A 109 -15.01 39.83 34.14
CA VAL A 109 -13.99 39.37 33.18
C VAL A 109 -13.54 37.94 33.48
N GLU A 110 -13.35 37.59 34.76
CA GLU A 110 -12.98 36.24 35.17
C GLU A 110 -14.04 35.21 34.77
N LEU A 111 -15.33 35.52 34.97
CA LEU A 111 -16.45 34.65 34.61
C LEU A 111 -16.56 34.47 33.09
N HIS A 112 -16.40 35.55 32.32
CA HIS A 112 -16.41 35.48 30.86
C HIS A 112 -15.25 34.62 30.32
N ASN A 113 -14.04 34.79 30.89
CA ASN A 113 -12.89 33.95 30.55
C ASN A 113 -13.10 32.48 30.93
N LYS A 114 -13.74 32.21 32.07
CA LYS A 114 -14.09 30.83 32.49
C LYS A 114 -15.12 30.20 31.55
N SER A 115 -16.14 30.96 31.15
CA SER A 115 -17.14 30.53 30.16
C SER A 115 -16.54 30.27 28.79
N GLU A 116 -15.66 31.15 28.30
CA GLU A 116 -14.98 30.96 27.02
C GLU A 116 -14.07 29.72 27.02
N ARG A 117 -13.32 29.51 28.10
CA ARG A 117 -12.53 28.28 28.29
C ARG A 117 -13.43 27.04 28.30
N TRP A 118 -14.57 27.11 28.96
CA TRP A 118 -15.53 26.01 29.00
C TRP A 118 -16.15 25.73 27.61
N GLN A 119 -16.53 26.76 26.85
CA GLN A 119 -16.99 26.62 25.46
C GLN A 119 -15.90 26.00 24.58
N ASN A 120 -14.64 26.45 24.72
CA ASN A 120 -13.52 25.90 23.96
C ASN A 120 -13.26 24.43 24.33
N GLN A 121 -13.40 24.07 25.61
CA GLN A 121 -13.35 22.67 26.04
C GLN A 121 -14.49 21.87 25.41
N LEU A 122 -15.76 22.29 25.54
CA LEU A 122 -16.90 21.59 24.95
C LEU A 122 -16.83 21.43 23.43
N THR A 123 -16.37 22.46 22.71
CA THR A 123 -16.21 22.40 21.25
C THR A 123 -15.04 21.51 20.83
N SER A 124 -13.94 21.50 21.59
CA SER A 124 -12.83 20.58 21.36
C SER A 124 -13.24 19.13 21.61
N THR A 125 -13.98 18.86 22.68
CA THR A 125 -14.45 17.51 23.01
C THR A 125 -15.49 17.02 22.02
N ASP A 126 -16.42 17.87 21.55
CA ASP A 126 -17.40 17.51 20.51
C ASP A 126 -16.71 17.11 19.20
N ARG A 127 -15.73 17.89 18.73
CA ARG A 127 -14.94 17.55 17.53
C ARG A 127 -14.28 16.18 17.65
N VAL A 128 -13.57 15.95 18.76
CA VAL A 128 -12.86 14.69 18.98
C VAL A 128 -13.83 13.52 19.13
N LEU A 129 -14.94 13.68 19.86
CA LEU A 129 -15.96 12.63 19.97
C LEU A 129 -16.59 12.30 18.61
N ASN A 130 -16.79 13.30 17.75
CA ASN A 130 -17.27 13.09 16.38
C ASN A 130 -16.25 12.30 15.56
N ASP A 131 -14.98 12.70 15.60
CA ASP A 131 -13.90 12.02 14.90
C ASP A 131 -13.73 10.57 15.39
N VAL A 132 -13.75 10.35 16.70
CA VAL A 132 -13.66 9.01 17.28
C VAL A 132 -14.87 8.17 16.89
N THR A 133 -16.09 8.72 16.95
CA THR A 133 -17.30 7.99 16.54
C THR A 133 -17.25 7.59 15.06
N ASN A 134 -16.82 8.50 14.19
CA ASN A 134 -16.66 8.22 12.76
C ASN A 134 -15.62 7.12 12.50
N LEU A 135 -14.44 7.22 13.14
CA LEU A 135 -13.38 6.23 12.99
C LEU A 135 -13.77 4.86 13.57
N VAL A 136 -14.48 4.82 14.71
CA VAL A 136 -15.03 3.58 15.27
C VAL A 136 -16.00 2.94 14.29
N ASN A 137 -16.93 3.70 13.70
CA ASN A 137 -17.90 3.16 12.74
C ASN A 137 -17.21 2.59 11.49
N ILE A 138 -16.22 3.30 10.93
CA ILE A 138 -15.43 2.82 9.80
C ILE A 138 -14.75 1.50 10.17
N ALA A 139 -14.04 1.46 11.30
CA ALA A 139 -13.33 0.26 11.73
C ALA A 139 -14.27 -0.93 12.00
N VAL A 140 -15.45 -0.69 12.59
CA VAL A 140 -16.46 -1.73 12.82
C VAL A 140 -16.95 -2.31 11.49
N THR A 141 -17.36 -1.46 10.54
CA THR A 141 -17.86 -1.93 9.24
C THR A 141 -16.81 -2.71 8.45
N GLN A 142 -15.56 -2.24 8.43
CA GLN A 142 -14.47 -2.93 7.75
C GLN A 142 -14.13 -4.27 8.43
N LEU A 143 -14.13 -4.32 9.78
CA LEU A 143 -13.92 -5.56 10.50
C LEU A 143 -15.05 -6.56 10.26
N ASP A 144 -16.31 -6.13 10.29
CA ASP A 144 -17.47 -7.00 10.03
C ASP A 144 -17.44 -7.57 8.60
N ASP A 145 -17.05 -6.77 7.60
CA ASP A 145 -16.86 -7.24 6.21
C ASP A 145 -15.71 -8.26 6.10
N THR A 146 -14.57 -8.01 6.76
CA THR A 146 -13.43 -8.95 6.75
C THR A 146 -13.75 -10.25 7.48
N GLU A 147 -14.45 -10.19 8.62
CA GLU A 147 -14.87 -11.35 9.39
C GLU A 147 -15.92 -12.17 8.64
N SER A 148 -16.88 -11.52 7.96
CA SER A 148 -17.87 -12.19 7.11
C SER A 148 -17.21 -12.89 5.93
N SER A 149 -16.23 -12.24 5.30
CA SER A 149 -15.45 -12.83 4.22
C SER A 149 -14.65 -14.05 4.71
N LEU A 150 -14.02 -13.96 5.88
CA LEU A 150 -13.31 -15.08 6.53
C LEU A 150 -14.25 -16.23 6.89
N GLN A 151 -15.47 -15.96 7.35
CA GLN A 151 -16.47 -16.99 7.67
C GLN A 151 -17.04 -17.66 6.42
N SER A 152 -17.19 -16.92 5.32
CA SER A 152 -17.66 -17.46 4.04
C SER A 152 -16.68 -18.45 3.41
N TRP A 153 -15.42 -18.42 3.85
CA TRP A 153 -14.38 -19.25 3.31
C TRP A 153 -14.37 -20.65 3.94
N GLY A 154 -14.56 -21.67 3.10
CA GLY A 154 -14.44 -23.07 3.50
C GLY A 154 -13.00 -23.49 3.84
N SER A 155 -12.84 -24.76 4.23
CA SER A 155 -11.54 -25.38 4.49
C SER A 155 -10.61 -25.22 3.29
N VAL A 156 -9.35 -24.89 3.56
CA VAL A 156 -8.33 -24.71 2.52
C VAL A 156 -8.06 -26.02 1.75
N GLY A 157 -8.29 -27.17 2.38
CA GLY A 157 -8.11 -28.50 1.78
C GLY A 157 -9.14 -28.91 0.72
N ASP A 158 -10.29 -28.22 0.63
CA ASP A 158 -11.36 -28.54 -0.34
C ASP A 158 -11.32 -27.64 -1.59
N CYS A 159 -10.31 -26.76 -1.70
CA CYS A 159 -10.17 -25.84 -2.84
C CYS A 159 -9.61 -26.58 -4.06
N PRO A 160 -10.28 -26.53 -5.24
CA PRO A 160 -9.71 -27.00 -6.49
C PRO A 160 -8.40 -26.27 -6.78
N ILE A 161 -7.40 -26.99 -7.31
CA ILE A 161 -6.07 -26.44 -7.64
C ILE A 161 -6.17 -25.26 -8.62
N ALA A 162 -7.13 -25.30 -9.55
CA ALA A 162 -7.40 -24.23 -10.50
C ALA A 162 -7.88 -22.91 -9.85
N ASP A 163 -8.51 -22.99 -8.67
CA ASP A 163 -9.01 -21.82 -7.93
C ASP A 163 -7.98 -21.25 -6.93
N LEU A 164 -6.84 -21.93 -6.75
CA LEU A 164 -5.81 -21.56 -5.78
C LEU A 164 -5.19 -20.17 -6.05
N PRO A 165 -4.85 -19.78 -7.30
CA PRO A 165 -4.31 -18.45 -7.61
C PRO A 165 -5.33 -17.33 -7.33
N ARG A 166 -6.60 -17.59 -7.60
CA ARG A 166 -7.71 -16.67 -7.35
C ARG A 166 -7.92 -16.45 -5.85
N GLN A 167 -7.94 -17.53 -5.07
CA GLN A 167 -8.04 -17.46 -3.61
C GLN A 167 -6.84 -16.75 -2.98
N LEU A 168 -5.62 -16.98 -3.48
CA LEU A 168 -4.42 -16.29 -3.01
C LEU A 168 -4.50 -14.78 -3.27
N THR A 169 -4.98 -14.37 -4.45
CA THR A 169 -5.16 -12.96 -4.80
C THR A 169 -6.21 -12.29 -3.91
N MET A 170 -7.35 -12.96 -3.69
CA MET A 170 -8.41 -12.48 -2.78
C MET A 170 -7.91 -12.38 -1.33
N ALA A 171 -7.11 -13.34 -0.86
CA ALA A 171 -6.52 -13.32 0.48
C ALA A 171 -5.49 -12.20 0.67
N LYS A 172 -4.65 -11.93 -0.33
CA LYS A 172 -3.74 -10.78 -0.33
C LYS A 172 -4.51 -9.45 -0.33
N ALA A 173 -5.60 -9.35 -1.07
CA ALA A 173 -6.44 -8.15 -1.10
C ALA A 173 -7.16 -7.90 0.24
N LEU A 174 -7.70 -8.94 0.87
CA LEU A 174 -8.31 -8.84 2.21
C LEU A 174 -7.29 -8.51 3.30
N LYS A 175 -6.06 -9.02 3.18
CA LYS A 175 -4.96 -8.64 4.08
C LYS A 175 -4.67 -7.14 4.00
N ARG A 176 -4.53 -6.57 2.80
CA ARG A 176 -4.33 -5.12 2.63
C ARG A 176 -5.44 -4.30 3.31
N LYS A 177 -6.71 -4.68 3.10
CA LYS A 177 -7.85 -4.04 3.77
C LYS A 177 -7.79 -4.14 5.30
N ASN A 178 -7.37 -5.29 5.85
CA ASN A 178 -7.22 -5.46 7.29
C ASN A 178 -6.05 -4.63 7.86
N ASP A 179 -4.98 -4.45 7.10
CA ASP A 179 -3.85 -3.60 7.46
C ASP A 179 -4.26 -2.12 7.49
N GLU A 180 -5.04 -1.66 6.50
CA GLU A 180 -5.66 -0.32 6.48
C GLU A 180 -6.54 -0.08 7.71
N THR A 181 -7.36 -1.07 8.10
CA THR A 181 -8.14 -1.00 9.34
C THR A 181 -7.25 -0.89 10.58
N GLY A 182 -6.09 -1.56 10.58
CA GLY A 182 -5.09 -1.45 11.64
C GLY A 182 -4.52 -0.03 11.78
N GLU A 183 -4.26 0.65 10.66
CA GLU A 183 -3.84 2.06 10.66
C GLU A 183 -4.91 3.00 11.24
N VAL A 184 -6.18 2.77 10.88
CA VAL A 184 -7.33 3.50 11.43
C VAL A 184 -7.40 3.34 12.95
N LEU A 185 -7.25 2.11 13.46
CA LEU A 185 -7.25 1.82 14.90
C LEU A 185 -6.06 2.44 15.62
N ASN A 186 -4.87 2.48 14.99
CA ASN A 186 -3.70 3.16 15.54
C ASN A 186 -3.89 4.68 15.64
N LYS A 187 -4.47 5.29 14.60
CA LYS A 187 -4.84 6.71 14.63
C LYS A 187 -5.83 6.99 15.76
N LEU A 188 -6.82 6.12 15.92
CA LEU A 188 -7.83 6.25 16.98
C LEU A 188 -7.21 6.10 18.38
N ASN A 189 -6.32 5.13 18.56
CA ASN A 189 -5.57 4.94 19.82
C ASN A 189 -4.67 6.15 20.14
N SER A 190 -4.08 6.80 19.12
CA SER A 190 -3.29 8.02 19.32
C SER A 190 -4.14 9.21 19.76
N LEU A 191 -5.36 9.35 19.23
CA LEU A 191 -6.31 10.39 19.64
C LEU A 191 -6.75 10.21 21.10
N LEU A 192 -6.93 8.96 21.53
CA LEU A 192 -7.25 8.64 22.93
C LEU A 192 -6.07 8.92 23.88
N LYS A 193 -4.84 8.53 23.51
CA LYS A 193 -3.64 8.80 24.32
C LYS A 193 -3.36 10.29 24.49
N ASN A 194 -3.58 11.09 23.45
CA ASN A 194 -3.41 12.54 23.52
C ASN A 194 -4.45 13.22 24.44
N GLN A 195 -5.52 12.52 24.83
CA GLN A 195 -6.58 13.02 25.69
C GLN A 195 -6.41 12.67 27.19
N GLU A 196 -5.31 12.06 27.62
CA GLU A 196 -5.01 11.76 29.04
C GLU A 196 -4.97 12.99 29.99
N TYR A 197 -5.34 14.19 29.52
CA TYR A 197 -5.54 15.39 30.34
C TYR A 197 -7.01 15.70 30.70
N SER A 198 -7.98 14.87 30.32
CA SER A 198 -9.40 15.03 30.69
C SER A 198 -9.90 13.81 31.48
N GLU A 199 -9.74 13.85 32.81
CA GLU A 199 -10.27 12.86 33.76
C GLU A 199 -11.81 12.76 33.69
N GLY A 200 -12.34 11.88 32.83
CA GLY A 200 -13.78 11.62 32.72
C GLY A 200 -14.10 10.14 32.41
N PRO A 201 -15.27 9.64 32.85
CA PRO A 201 -15.76 8.27 32.60
C PRO A 201 -15.98 7.93 31.11
N VAL A 202 -15.90 8.95 30.27
CA VAL A 202 -15.92 8.91 28.81
C VAL A 202 -14.76 8.13 28.24
N ALA A 203 -13.55 8.46 28.72
CA ALA A 203 -12.31 7.90 28.21
C ALA A 203 -12.28 6.39 28.46
N THR A 204 -12.89 5.90 29.55
CA THR A 204 -12.89 4.48 29.89
C THR A 204 -13.74 3.63 28.94
N GLU A 205 -14.93 4.09 28.53
CA GLU A 205 -15.79 3.30 27.65
C GLU A 205 -15.30 3.30 26.20
N THR A 206 -14.85 4.45 25.70
CA THR A 206 -14.29 4.53 24.35
C THR A 206 -12.98 3.75 24.24
N THR A 207 -12.13 3.80 25.27
CA THR A 207 -10.91 2.97 25.32
C THR A 207 -11.22 1.48 25.37
N ARG A 208 -12.30 1.08 26.06
CA ARG A 208 -12.76 -0.32 26.10
C ARG A 208 -13.19 -0.81 24.71
N ILE A 209 -14.00 -0.02 23.99
CA ILE A 209 -14.45 -0.36 22.63
C ILE A 209 -13.25 -0.50 21.69
N VAL A 210 -12.30 0.44 21.75
CA VAL A 210 -11.12 0.45 20.89
C VAL A 210 -10.20 -0.72 21.18
N SER A 211 -10.03 -1.07 22.47
CA SER A 211 -9.30 -2.27 22.88
C SER A 211 -9.95 -3.54 22.33
N GLN A 212 -11.30 -3.62 22.33
CA GLN A 212 -12.02 -4.74 21.73
C GLN A 212 -11.83 -4.81 20.22
N LEU A 213 -11.88 -3.68 19.51
CA LEU A 213 -11.64 -3.63 18.06
C LEU A 213 -10.20 -4.03 17.69
N LEU A 214 -9.21 -3.61 18.48
CA LEU A 214 -7.81 -4.05 18.33
C LEU A 214 -7.68 -5.57 18.49
N ILE A 215 -8.33 -6.16 19.49
CA ILE A 215 -8.32 -7.63 19.66
C ILE A 215 -8.95 -8.33 18.46
N ARG A 216 -10.08 -7.81 17.94
CA ARG A 216 -10.74 -8.35 16.74
C ARG A 216 -9.84 -8.28 15.51
N GLN A 217 -9.22 -7.12 15.26
CA GLN A 217 -8.28 -6.92 14.14
C GLN A 217 -7.09 -7.90 14.22
N VAL A 218 -6.47 -8.04 15.38
CA VAL A 218 -5.34 -8.99 15.56
C VAL A 218 -5.79 -10.45 15.36
N LYS A 219 -7.02 -10.78 15.76
CA LYS A 219 -7.59 -12.12 15.55
C LYS A 219 -7.87 -12.40 14.07
N ALA A 220 -8.41 -11.41 13.35
CA ALA A 220 -8.62 -11.49 11.90
C ALA A 220 -7.27 -11.61 11.18
N GLU A 221 -6.28 -10.81 11.57
CA GLU A 221 -4.92 -10.84 11.01
C GLU A 221 -4.26 -12.21 11.19
N LYS A 222 -4.34 -12.80 12.40
CA LYS A 222 -3.81 -14.15 12.66
C LYS A 222 -4.50 -15.21 11.80
N SER A 223 -5.82 -15.13 11.65
CA SER A 223 -6.58 -16.07 10.81
C SER A 223 -6.22 -15.92 9.33
N LEU A 224 -6.08 -14.69 8.84
CA LEU A 224 -5.65 -14.38 7.47
C LEU A 224 -4.23 -14.88 7.19
N ASN A 225 -3.28 -14.59 8.08
CA ASN A 225 -1.89 -15.03 7.94
C ASN A 225 -1.77 -16.56 7.98
N ARG A 226 -2.56 -17.24 8.84
CA ARG A 226 -2.63 -18.70 8.85
C ARG A 226 -3.14 -19.24 7.51
N ARG A 227 -4.24 -18.69 6.98
CA ARG A 227 -4.79 -19.12 5.68
C ARG A 227 -3.83 -18.83 4.52
N LEU A 228 -3.18 -17.67 4.52
CA LEU A 228 -2.14 -17.35 3.53
C LEU A 228 -0.99 -18.35 3.61
N SER A 229 -0.51 -18.68 4.81
CA SER A 229 0.52 -19.69 5.00
C SER A 229 0.07 -21.09 4.58
N GLU A 230 -1.21 -21.43 4.74
CA GLU A 230 -1.78 -22.71 4.29
C GLU A 230 -1.93 -22.74 2.75
N LEU A 231 -2.37 -21.64 2.12
CA LEU A 231 -2.47 -21.52 0.66
C LEU A 231 -1.10 -21.47 -0.01
N GLU A 232 -0.16 -20.69 0.54
CA GLU A 232 1.24 -20.65 0.12
C GLU A 232 1.91 -21.99 0.41
N GLY A 233 1.53 -22.67 1.49
CA GLY A 233 1.97 -24.02 1.83
C GLY A 233 1.47 -25.06 0.83
N MET A 234 0.21 -24.98 0.37
CA MET A 234 -0.31 -25.84 -0.70
C MET A 234 0.31 -25.53 -2.05
N ASN A 235 0.52 -24.24 -2.35
CA ASN A 235 1.25 -23.79 -3.53
C ASN A 235 2.71 -24.29 -3.48
N SER A 236 3.34 -24.24 -2.32
CA SER A 236 4.69 -24.75 -2.04
C SER A 236 4.73 -26.26 -1.80
N SER A 237 3.60 -26.95 -1.64
CA SER A 237 3.50 -28.42 -1.55
C SER A 237 3.15 -29.03 -2.90
N LEU A 238 2.81 -28.21 -3.90
CA LEU A 238 2.92 -28.53 -5.33
C LEU A 238 4.40 -28.41 -5.80
N VAL A 239 5.20 -27.52 -5.20
CA VAL A 239 6.65 -27.38 -5.45
C VAL A 239 7.54 -28.61 -5.13
N PRO A 240 7.26 -29.51 -4.15
CA PRO A 240 8.10 -30.67 -3.86
C PRO A 240 8.01 -31.74 -4.94
N GLU A 241 6.92 -31.82 -5.70
CA GLU A 241 6.81 -32.77 -6.81
C GLU A 241 7.80 -32.39 -7.93
N VAL A 242 7.90 -31.09 -8.24
CA VAL A 242 8.87 -30.53 -9.19
C VAL A 242 10.31 -30.57 -8.63
N GLY A 243 10.49 -30.29 -7.34
CA GLY A 243 11.79 -30.32 -6.66
C GLY A 243 12.42 -31.71 -6.61
N VAL A 244 11.62 -32.75 -6.36
CA VAL A 244 12.06 -34.15 -6.40
C VAL A 244 12.31 -34.58 -7.85
N LEU A 245 11.41 -34.24 -8.78
CA LEU A 245 11.55 -34.59 -10.21
C LEU A 245 12.83 -34.03 -10.85
N LEU A 246 13.23 -32.81 -10.48
CA LEU A 246 14.41 -32.15 -11.04
C LEU A 246 15.69 -32.36 -10.23
N SER A 247 15.62 -33.02 -9.07
CA SER A 247 16.81 -33.27 -8.23
C SER A 247 17.87 -34.13 -8.94
N ASP A 248 17.43 -35.02 -9.84
CA ASP A 248 18.29 -35.88 -10.67
C ASP A 248 18.95 -35.14 -11.85
N SER A 249 18.69 -33.85 -12.05
CA SER A 249 19.35 -33.05 -13.11
C SER A 249 20.86 -32.92 -12.88
N VAL A 250 21.29 -32.99 -11.63
CA VAL A 250 22.69 -32.94 -11.21
C VAL A 250 23.09 -34.19 -10.43
N SER A 251 24.37 -34.50 -10.51
CA SER A 251 24.99 -35.57 -9.72
C SER A 251 26.07 -35.00 -8.81
N ARG A 252 26.44 -35.78 -7.79
CA ARG A 252 27.56 -35.43 -6.89
C ARG A 252 28.81 -35.06 -7.71
N PRO A 253 29.53 -33.98 -7.35
CA PRO A 253 29.46 -33.24 -6.08
C PRO A 253 28.40 -32.12 -6.02
N TYR A 254 27.57 -31.95 -7.05
CA TYR A 254 26.56 -30.91 -7.10
C TYR A 254 25.22 -31.36 -6.51
N GLU A 255 24.52 -30.43 -5.88
CA GLU A 255 23.14 -30.57 -5.41
C GLU A 255 22.32 -29.39 -5.92
N ARG A 256 21.12 -29.68 -6.42
CA ARG A 256 20.14 -28.66 -6.84
C ARG A 256 19.33 -28.24 -5.63
N ALA A 257 19.22 -26.94 -5.41
CA ALA A 257 18.37 -26.36 -4.38
C ALA A 257 17.54 -25.21 -4.99
N THR A 258 16.51 -24.77 -4.27
CA THR A 258 15.63 -23.67 -4.71
C THR A 258 15.56 -22.57 -3.66
N THR A 259 15.43 -21.33 -4.10
CA THR A 259 15.11 -20.20 -3.20
C THR A 259 13.66 -20.29 -2.73
N PRO A 260 13.25 -19.49 -1.71
CA PRO A 260 11.84 -19.37 -1.33
C PRO A 260 10.93 -18.88 -2.48
N SER A 261 11.50 -18.19 -3.46
CA SER A 261 10.83 -17.74 -4.69
C SER A 261 10.84 -18.79 -5.82
N GLY A 262 11.30 -20.02 -5.56
CA GLY A 262 11.30 -21.12 -6.54
C GLY A 262 12.47 -21.11 -7.54
N ILE A 263 13.43 -20.20 -7.40
CA ILE A 263 14.55 -20.07 -8.35
C ILE A 263 15.59 -21.14 -8.05
N PRO A 264 16.00 -21.95 -9.05
CA PRO A 264 17.02 -22.96 -8.84
C PRO A 264 18.43 -22.36 -8.70
N TYR A 265 19.20 -22.92 -7.79
CA TYR A 265 20.64 -22.70 -7.65
C TYR A 265 21.34 -24.02 -7.33
N PHE A 266 22.66 -24.06 -7.57
CA PHE A 266 23.45 -25.28 -7.48
C PHE A 266 24.53 -25.13 -6.42
N ILE A 267 24.58 -26.11 -5.52
CA ILE A 267 25.54 -26.19 -4.43
C ILE A 267 26.60 -27.20 -4.83
N ASN A 268 27.87 -26.80 -4.82
CA ASN A 268 28.98 -27.71 -5.00
C ASN A 268 29.59 -28.05 -3.64
N HIS A 269 29.43 -29.29 -3.22
CA HIS A 269 29.89 -29.78 -1.91
C HIS A 269 31.40 -29.99 -1.82
N GLU A 270 32.08 -30.15 -2.95
CA GLU A 270 33.54 -30.37 -2.99
C GLU A 270 34.29 -29.07 -2.66
N ASN A 271 33.89 -27.97 -3.28
CA ASN A 271 34.51 -26.66 -3.09
C ASN A 271 33.73 -25.72 -2.14
N LYS A 272 32.58 -26.17 -1.63
CA LYS A 272 31.68 -25.43 -0.72
C LYS A 272 31.23 -24.09 -1.31
N THR A 273 30.88 -24.09 -2.60
CA THR A 273 30.38 -22.89 -3.30
C THR A 273 28.93 -23.06 -3.74
N THR A 274 28.25 -21.95 -3.94
CA THR A 274 26.92 -21.91 -4.57
C THR A 274 26.98 -21.08 -5.84
N GLN A 275 26.21 -21.48 -6.85
CA GLN A 275 26.17 -20.80 -8.15
C GLN A 275 24.77 -20.85 -8.75
N TRP A 276 24.42 -19.82 -9.53
CA TRP A 276 23.16 -19.78 -10.26
C TRP A 276 23.16 -20.66 -11.50
N ASP A 277 24.31 -20.77 -12.16
CA ASP A 277 24.43 -21.51 -13.42
C ASP A 277 24.52 -23.00 -13.17
N HIS A 278 23.81 -23.78 -13.98
CA HIS A 278 23.94 -25.23 -13.94
C HIS A 278 25.39 -25.62 -14.30
N PRO A 279 26.05 -26.59 -13.63
CA PRO A 279 27.46 -26.93 -13.89
C PRO A 279 27.73 -27.33 -15.36
N ARG A 280 26.79 -28.04 -15.97
CA ARG A 280 26.80 -28.35 -17.42
C ARG A 280 26.63 -27.10 -18.31
N MET A 281 25.91 -26.07 -17.88
CA MET A 281 25.81 -24.79 -18.59
C MET A 281 27.13 -24.03 -18.56
N VAL A 282 27.79 -23.96 -17.40
CA VAL A 282 29.14 -23.35 -17.26
C VAL A 282 30.12 -24.02 -18.22
N THR A 283 30.10 -25.36 -18.26
CA THR A 283 30.94 -26.15 -19.18
C THR A 283 30.62 -25.85 -20.65
N LEU A 284 29.34 -25.76 -21.01
CA LEU A 284 28.90 -25.42 -22.36
C LEU A 284 29.41 -24.04 -22.79
N LEU A 285 29.19 -23.01 -21.96
CA LEU A 285 29.59 -21.63 -22.26
C LEU A 285 31.11 -21.53 -22.48
N ALA A 286 31.91 -22.22 -21.66
CA ALA A 286 33.36 -22.30 -21.86
C ALA A 286 33.72 -22.92 -23.23
N GLN A 287 32.99 -23.96 -23.67
CA GLN A 287 33.21 -24.60 -24.97
C GLN A 287 32.82 -23.71 -26.17
N LEU A 288 31.96 -22.70 -25.99
CA LEU A 288 31.57 -21.81 -27.08
C LEU A 288 32.71 -20.93 -27.61
N SER A 289 33.76 -20.75 -26.80
CA SER A 289 34.98 -20.01 -27.19
C SER A 289 35.65 -20.57 -28.45
N LYS A 290 35.50 -21.87 -28.74
CA LYS A 290 36.05 -22.50 -29.95
C LYS A 290 35.49 -21.93 -31.26
N PHE A 291 34.31 -21.31 -31.22
CA PHE A 291 33.69 -20.71 -32.39
C PHE A 291 34.20 -19.27 -32.64
N ASN A 292 35.01 -18.70 -31.74
CA ASN A 292 35.54 -17.34 -31.89
C ASN A 292 36.44 -17.16 -33.11
N THR A 293 36.95 -18.25 -33.69
CA THR A 293 37.75 -18.23 -34.92
C THR A 293 36.93 -17.96 -36.18
N THR A 294 35.60 -18.09 -36.12
CA THR A 294 34.72 -17.85 -37.28
C THR A 294 34.71 -16.36 -37.62
N LYS A 295 35.16 -16.02 -38.85
CA LYS A 295 35.35 -14.65 -39.32
C LYS A 295 34.06 -13.83 -39.35
N PHE A 296 32.99 -14.42 -39.90
CA PHE A 296 31.70 -13.75 -40.00
C PHE A 296 30.93 -13.85 -38.67
N SER A 297 30.61 -12.69 -38.08
CA SER A 297 29.98 -12.61 -36.76
C SER A 297 28.59 -13.27 -36.70
N ALA A 298 27.78 -13.10 -37.75
CA ALA A 298 26.46 -13.76 -37.85
C ALA A 298 26.60 -15.29 -37.81
N TYR A 299 27.51 -15.86 -38.61
CA TYR A 299 27.76 -17.31 -38.62
C TYR A 299 28.38 -17.81 -37.32
N ARG A 300 29.28 -17.04 -36.71
CA ARG A 300 29.85 -17.36 -35.39
C ARG A 300 28.75 -17.45 -34.33
N THR A 301 27.88 -16.46 -34.29
CA THR A 301 26.75 -16.41 -33.35
C THR A 301 25.78 -17.55 -33.61
N ALA A 302 25.47 -17.84 -34.89
CA ALA A 302 24.62 -18.95 -35.28
C ALA A 302 25.22 -20.31 -34.87
N GLN A 303 26.54 -20.51 -35.02
CA GLN A 303 27.21 -21.74 -34.58
C GLN A 303 27.17 -21.90 -33.05
N LYS A 304 27.39 -20.80 -32.31
CA LYS A 304 27.23 -20.79 -30.84
C LYS A 304 25.79 -21.14 -30.45
N LEU A 305 24.80 -20.45 -31.02
CA LEU A 305 23.39 -20.71 -30.77
C LEU A 305 22.99 -22.13 -31.12
N ARG A 306 23.43 -22.67 -32.26
CA ARG A 306 23.16 -24.05 -32.65
C ARG A 306 23.71 -25.04 -31.61
N LYS A 307 24.92 -24.79 -31.09
CA LYS A 307 25.50 -25.65 -30.05
C LYS A 307 24.70 -25.57 -28.75
N VAL A 308 24.23 -24.38 -28.36
CA VAL A 308 23.34 -24.19 -27.20
C VAL A 308 22.01 -24.92 -27.44
N GLN A 309 21.37 -24.69 -28.59
CA GLN A 309 20.10 -25.30 -28.98
C GLN A 309 20.10 -26.82 -28.87
N GLN A 310 21.17 -27.48 -29.35
CA GLN A 310 21.34 -28.93 -29.25
C GLN A 310 21.58 -29.39 -27.81
N PHE A 311 22.27 -28.59 -27.00
CA PHE A 311 22.57 -28.93 -25.61
C PHE A 311 21.35 -28.79 -24.70
N LEU A 312 20.45 -27.86 -25.01
CA LEU A 312 19.19 -27.64 -24.31
C LEU A 312 18.10 -28.65 -24.67
N GLY A 313 18.26 -29.43 -25.75
CA GLY A 313 17.21 -30.32 -26.28
C GLY A 313 16.16 -29.62 -27.16
N LEU A 314 16.11 -28.29 -27.16
CA LEU A 314 15.16 -27.49 -27.94
C LEU A 314 15.26 -27.68 -29.46
N SER A 315 16.37 -28.24 -29.97
CA SER A 315 16.50 -28.57 -31.40
C SER A 315 15.53 -29.65 -31.89
N SER A 316 14.90 -30.39 -30.97
CA SER A 316 13.96 -31.47 -31.27
C SER A 316 12.50 -31.06 -31.07
N VAL A 317 12.23 -30.08 -30.20
CA VAL A 317 10.89 -29.59 -29.87
C VAL A 317 10.29 -28.84 -31.05
N ALA A 318 9.12 -29.26 -31.57
CA ALA A 318 8.53 -28.60 -32.73
C ALA A 318 7.81 -27.30 -32.36
N LEU A 319 7.76 -26.34 -33.29
CA LEU A 319 7.05 -25.07 -33.08
C LEU A 319 5.57 -25.28 -32.70
N LYS A 320 4.89 -26.27 -33.31
CA LYS A 320 3.50 -26.62 -32.99
C LYS A 320 3.30 -26.94 -31.50
N ASP A 321 4.24 -27.68 -30.91
CA ASP A 321 4.15 -28.13 -29.52
C ASP A 321 4.39 -26.94 -28.58
N VAL A 322 5.35 -26.07 -28.91
CA VAL A 322 5.57 -24.79 -28.20
C VAL A 322 4.30 -23.94 -28.18
N ILE A 323 3.63 -23.79 -29.33
CA ILE A 323 2.41 -23.00 -29.44
C ILE A 323 1.27 -23.62 -28.61
N GLN A 324 1.13 -24.94 -28.65
CA GLN A 324 0.08 -25.66 -27.93
C GLN A 324 0.28 -25.57 -26.41
N THR A 325 1.47 -25.91 -25.91
CA THR A 325 1.81 -25.82 -24.49
C THR A 325 1.66 -24.39 -23.95
N CYS A 326 2.11 -23.38 -24.70
CA CYS A 326 1.92 -21.99 -24.27
C CYS A 326 0.44 -21.61 -24.14
N LYS A 327 -0.44 -22.10 -25.01
CA LYS A 327 -1.88 -21.86 -24.91
C LYS A 327 -2.50 -22.57 -23.72
N GLU A 328 -2.15 -23.84 -23.49
CA GLU A 328 -2.69 -24.68 -22.41
C GLU A 328 -2.32 -24.13 -21.02
N HIS A 329 -1.10 -23.60 -20.89
CA HIS A 329 -0.61 -23.00 -19.64
C HIS A 329 -1.00 -21.52 -19.47
N GLY A 330 -1.84 -20.96 -20.35
CA GLY A 330 -2.26 -19.56 -20.28
C GLY A 330 -1.13 -18.55 -20.53
N VAL A 331 -0.05 -18.97 -21.18
CA VAL A 331 1.10 -18.15 -21.55
C VAL A 331 0.80 -17.45 -22.88
N VAL A 332 -0.18 -16.55 -22.85
CA VAL A 332 -0.64 -15.77 -23.99
C VAL A 332 -0.26 -14.31 -23.78
N THR A 333 0.28 -13.67 -24.81
CA THR A 333 0.68 -12.26 -24.75
C THR A 333 -0.54 -11.41 -25.13
N GLU A 334 -1.27 -10.89 -24.14
CA GLU A 334 -2.44 -10.02 -24.40
C GLU A 334 -2.05 -8.53 -24.42
N HIS A 335 -1.16 -8.13 -23.51
CA HIS A 335 -0.79 -6.71 -23.35
C HIS A 335 0.72 -6.44 -23.38
N GLY A 336 1.56 -7.47 -23.59
CA GLY A 336 3.02 -7.32 -23.68
C GLY A 336 3.75 -7.03 -22.35
N GLU A 337 2.98 -6.79 -21.28
CA GLU A 337 3.47 -6.58 -19.91
C GLU A 337 3.24 -7.79 -18.98
N ASP A 338 2.57 -8.84 -19.48
CA ASP A 338 2.27 -10.03 -18.70
C ASP A 338 3.56 -10.72 -18.23
N ILE A 339 3.56 -11.16 -16.97
CA ILE A 339 4.72 -11.76 -16.30
C ILE A 339 4.42 -13.24 -16.03
N ILE A 340 5.40 -14.10 -16.32
CA ILE A 340 5.39 -15.52 -16.01
C ILE A 340 6.40 -15.83 -14.91
N GLU A 341 5.97 -16.61 -13.91
CA GLU A 341 6.81 -17.06 -12.79
C GLU A 341 7.56 -18.36 -13.11
N VAL A 342 8.67 -18.64 -12.40
CA VAL A 342 9.50 -19.84 -12.60
C VAL A 342 8.71 -21.14 -12.63
N ASN A 343 7.69 -21.28 -11.78
CA ASN A 343 6.91 -22.51 -11.70
C ASN A 343 6.17 -22.81 -13.01
N ILE A 344 5.53 -21.79 -13.61
CA ILE A 344 4.82 -21.95 -14.88
C ILE A 344 5.82 -22.22 -16.01
N MET A 345 7.00 -21.58 -15.98
CA MET A 345 8.08 -21.88 -16.92
C MET A 345 8.52 -23.35 -16.83
N ILE A 346 8.64 -23.89 -15.62
CA ILE A 346 9.00 -25.30 -15.41
C ILE A 346 7.92 -26.23 -15.95
N GLU A 347 6.64 -26.00 -15.65
CA GLU A 347 5.54 -26.84 -16.15
C GLU A 347 5.48 -26.84 -17.67
N CYS A 348 5.63 -25.67 -18.32
CA CYS A 348 5.69 -25.58 -19.77
C CYS A 348 6.88 -26.38 -20.34
N LEU A 349 8.08 -26.23 -19.77
CA LEU A 349 9.25 -26.97 -20.23
C LEU A 349 9.10 -28.47 -19.99
N ARG A 350 8.49 -28.86 -18.87
CA ARG A 350 8.21 -30.25 -18.53
C ARG A 350 7.33 -30.90 -19.57
N GLU A 351 6.18 -30.31 -19.86
CA GLU A 351 5.26 -30.83 -20.89
C GLU A 351 5.94 -30.96 -22.26
N LEU A 352 6.70 -29.93 -22.68
CA LEU A 352 7.42 -29.95 -23.96
C LEU A 352 8.45 -31.10 -24.04
N PHE A 353 9.20 -31.34 -22.97
CA PHE A 353 10.23 -32.38 -22.96
C PHE A 353 9.68 -33.78 -22.70
N GLU A 354 8.58 -33.92 -21.95
CA GLU A 354 7.87 -35.20 -21.78
C GLU A 354 7.25 -35.64 -23.10
N HIS A 355 6.54 -34.74 -23.80
CA HIS A 355 5.99 -35.03 -25.13
C HIS A 355 7.09 -35.44 -26.14
N GLN A 356 8.25 -34.76 -26.08
CA GLN A 356 9.40 -35.12 -26.90
C GLN A 356 10.03 -36.46 -26.51
N ALA A 357 10.02 -36.82 -25.23
CA ALA A 357 10.54 -38.10 -24.73
C ALA A 357 9.65 -39.27 -25.18
N ASP A 358 8.33 -39.09 -25.13
CA ASP A 358 7.34 -40.07 -25.60
C ASP A 358 7.50 -40.35 -27.10
N GLU A 359 7.70 -39.32 -27.93
CA GLU A 359 7.93 -39.49 -29.37
C GLU A 359 9.29 -40.15 -29.68
N SER A 360 10.31 -39.95 -28.84
CA SER A 360 11.70 -40.35 -29.12
C SER A 360 12.13 -41.64 -28.41
N GLY A 361 11.34 -42.15 -27.45
CA GLY A 361 11.68 -43.31 -26.61
C GLY A 361 12.88 -43.07 -25.69
N ALA A 362 13.14 -41.81 -25.31
CA ALA A 362 14.29 -41.43 -24.48
C ALA A 362 14.01 -41.65 -22.99
N SER A 363 15.02 -42.07 -22.22
CA SER A 363 14.90 -42.27 -20.77
C SER A 363 14.68 -40.95 -20.00
N ASP A 364 13.84 -40.97 -18.96
CA ASP A 364 13.46 -39.84 -18.07
C ASP A 364 14.64 -38.98 -17.58
N MET A 365 15.80 -39.58 -17.33
CA MET A 365 16.99 -38.87 -16.83
C MET A 365 17.50 -37.77 -17.78
N SER A 366 17.06 -37.78 -19.06
CA SER A 366 17.34 -36.71 -20.02
C SER A 366 16.36 -35.53 -19.94
N VAL A 367 15.14 -35.76 -19.46
CA VAL A 367 14.05 -34.77 -19.40
C VAL A 367 14.34 -33.76 -18.29
N SER A 368 14.57 -34.23 -17.05
CA SER A 368 14.86 -33.36 -15.89
C SER A 368 16.04 -32.41 -16.14
N LEU A 369 17.10 -32.92 -16.79
CA LEU A 369 18.24 -32.10 -17.17
C LEU A 369 17.89 -31.07 -18.25
N SER A 370 17.11 -31.43 -19.26
CA SER A 370 16.73 -30.53 -20.36
C SER A 370 15.86 -29.37 -19.84
N ILE A 371 14.97 -29.66 -18.89
CA ILE A 371 14.16 -28.66 -18.18
C ILE A 371 15.09 -27.68 -17.46
N ASP A 372 15.97 -28.16 -16.58
CA ASP A 372 16.84 -27.28 -15.77
C ASP A 372 17.82 -26.48 -16.64
N LEU A 373 18.39 -27.08 -17.70
CA LEU A 373 19.27 -26.36 -18.61
C LEU A 373 18.54 -25.27 -19.40
N SER A 374 17.33 -25.58 -19.87
CA SER A 374 16.51 -24.62 -20.64
C SER A 374 16.02 -23.48 -19.75
N LEU A 375 15.57 -23.78 -18.54
CA LEU A 375 15.21 -22.78 -17.54
C LEU A 375 16.41 -21.91 -17.17
N ASN A 376 17.56 -22.52 -16.89
CA ASN A 376 18.78 -21.79 -16.56
C ASN A 376 19.20 -20.85 -17.69
N TRP A 377 19.07 -21.29 -18.95
CA TRP A 377 19.32 -20.44 -20.12
C TRP A 377 18.32 -19.28 -20.23
N LEU A 378 17.02 -19.54 -20.09
CA LEU A 378 15.98 -18.49 -20.15
C LEU A 378 16.18 -17.42 -19.06
N LEU A 379 16.44 -17.83 -17.82
CA LEU A 379 16.70 -16.91 -16.71
C LEU A 379 18.01 -16.13 -16.94
N ASN A 380 19.02 -16.75 -17.55
CA ASN A 380 20.25 -16.05 -17.93
C ASN A 380 20.04 -14.99 -19.02
N VAL A 381 19.13 -15.23 -19.95
CA VAL A 381 18.84 -14.28 -21.03
C VAL A 381 17.93 -13.14 -20.55
N TYR A 382 16.90 -13.45 -19.74
CA TYR A 382 15.80 -12.51 -19.47
C TYR A 382 15.62 -12.11 -17.99
N ASP A 383 16.18 -12.86 -17.02
CA ASP A 383 16.10 -12.55 -15.58
C ASP A 383 17.49 -12.43 -14.94
N LEU A 384 18.22 -11.39 -15.35
CA LEU A 384 19.54 -11.06 -14.79
C LEU A 384 19.48 -10.73 -13.30
N GLY A 385 18.33 -10.25 -12.81
CA GLY A 385 18.10 -9.90 -11.42
C GLY A 385 17.78 -11.08 -10.51
N ARG A 386 17.53 -12.28 -11.08
CA ARG A 386 17.08 -13.47 -10.36
C ARG A 386 15.87 -13.15 -9.48
N GLN A 387 14.86 -12.54 -10.09
CA GLN A 387 13.57 -12.28 -9.46
C GLN A 387 12.62 -13.47 -9.56
N GLY A 388 12.91 -14.42 -10.46
CA GLY A 388 12.07 -15.59 -10.71
C GLY A 388 10.88 -15.30 -11.62
N GLN A 389 10.97 -14.20 -12.37
CA GLN A 389 9.89 -13.66 -13.19
C GLN A 389 10.47 -13.10 -14.48
N ILE A 390 9.85 -13.42 -15.62
CA ILE A 390 10.15 -12.82 -16.92
C ILE A 390 8.86 -12.43 -17.63
N ARG A 391 8.94 -11.61 -18.68
CA ARG A 391 7.75 -11.30 -19.48
C ARG A 391 7.33 -12.53 -20.29
N THR A 392 6.03 -12.70 -20.48
CA THR A 392 5.42 -13.76 -21.31
C THR A 392 6.00 -13.75 -22.72
N LEU A 393 6.12 -12.57 -23.33
CA LEU A 393 6.74 -12.41 -24.65
C LEU A 393 8.21 -12.88 -24.65
N SER A 394 9.00 -12.54 -23.63
CA SER A 394 10.39 -12.97 -23.52
C SER A 394 10.53 -14.49 -23.48
N PHE A 395 9.66 -15.16 -22.72
CA PHE A 395 9.60 -16.61 -22.65
C PHE A 395 9.28 -17.23 -24.03
N GLN A 396 8.24 -16.72 -24.70
CA GLN A 396 7.86 -17.16 -26.05
C GLN A 396 9.00 -16.95 -27.06
N VAL A 397 9.63 -15.77 -27.08
CA VAL A 397 10.77 -15.46 -27.96
C VAL A 397 11.92 -16.44 -27.72
N GLY A 398 12.28 -16.69 -26.46
CA GLY A 398 13.32 -17.64 -26.11
C GLY A 398 13.07 -19.05 -26.66
N LEU A 399 11.86 -19.58 -26.48
CA LEU A 399 11.50 -20.91 -26.97
C LEU A 399 11.41 -20.97 -28.49
N VAL A 400 10.72 -20.02 -29.13
CA VAL A 400 10.47 -20.02 -30.57
C VAL A 400 11.75 -19.86 -31.38
N VAL A 401 12.66 -18.99 -30.94
CA VAL A 401 13.97 -18.84 -31.59
C VAL A 401 14.73 -20.17 -31.56
N MET A 402 14.64 -20.91 -30.47
CA MET A 402 15.41 -22.13 -30.22
C MET A 402 14.70 -23.44 -30.63
N CYS A 403 13.40 -23.44 -30.92
CA CYS A 403 12.68 -24.66 -31.29
C CYS A 403 13.02 -25.16 -32.71
N LYS A 404 12.44 -26.27 -33.14
CA LYS A 404 12.48 -26.80 -34.50
C LYS A 404 11.27 -26.28 -35.29
N GLY A 405 11.53 -25.59 -36.41
CA GLY A 405 10.49 -25.07 -37.29
C GLY A 405 11.09 -24.27 -38.44
N ALA A 406 10.30 -24.00 -39.48
CA ALA A 406 10.73 -23.11 -40.55
C ALA A 406 10.90 -21.69 -40.00
N VAL A 407 11.87 -20.96 -40.54
CA VAL A 407 12.19 -19.60 -40.08
C VAL A 407 10.99 -18.67 -40.30
N GLU A 408 10.28 -18.83 -41.42
CA GLU A 408 9.08 -18.07 -41.75
C GLU A 408 7.96 -18.28 -40.73
N ASP A 409 7.63 -19.54 -40.38
CA ASP A 409 6.60 -19.86 -39.39
C ASP A 409 6.91 -19.26 -38.02
N LYS A 410 8.19 -19.32 -37.60
CA LYS A 410 8.65 -18.71 -36.35
C LYS A 410 8.45 -17.21 -36.35
N PHE A 411 8.81 -16.53 -37.45
CA PHE A 411 8.59 -15.09 -37.58
C PHE A 411 7.10 -14.75 -37.55
N ASN A 412 6.27 -15.48 -38.29
CA ASN A 412 4.83 -15.27 -38.34
C ASN A 412 4.19 -15.46 -36.95
N TYR A 413 4.60 -16.49 -36.21
CA TYR A 413 4.12 -16.70 -34.85
C TYR A 413 4.52 -15.54 -33.92
N LEU A 414 5.80 -15.14 -33.90
CA LEU A 414 6.25 -14.03 -33.04
C LEU A 414 5.54 -12.70 -33.36
N LEU A 415 5.28 -12.43 -34.64
CA LEU A 415 4.49 -11.26 -35.05
C LEU A 415 3.03 -11.41 -34.64
N SER A 416 2.45 -12.61 -34.72
CA SER A 416 1.07 -12.86 -34.27
C SER A 416 0.90 -12.63 -32.75
N CYS A 417 1.92 -12.89 -31.93
CA CYS A 417 1.91 -12.60 -30.50
C CYS A 417 1.86 -11.10 -30.17
N LEU A 418 2.18 -10.22 -31.13
CA LEU A 418 2.19 -8.77 -30.97
C LEU A 418 0.98 -8.11 -31.63
N ALA A 419 0.38 -8.77 -32.61
CA ALA A 419 -0.70 -8.22 -33.40
C ALA A 419 -1.87 -7.82 -32.49
N ASP A 420 -2.37 -6.59 -32.64
CA ASP A 420 -3.61 -6.17 -31.97
C ASP A 420 -4.85 -6.84 -32.60
N GLU A 421 -6.04 -6.56 -32.08
CA GLU A 421 -7.32 -6.99 -32.67
C GLU A 421 -7.46 -6.63 -34.16
N SER A 422 -6.71 -5.63 -34.63
CA SER A 422 -6.68 -5.18 -36.03
C SER A 422 -5.58 -5.85 -36.86
N SER A 423 -4.84 -6.81 -36.30
CA SER A 423 -3.68 -7.48 -36.91
C SER A 423 -2.53 -6.53 -37.28
N MET A 424 -2.41 -5.40 -36.58
CA MET A 424 -1.38 -4.39 -36.80
C MET A 424 -0.33 -4.42 -35.69
N ILE A 425 0.91 -4.10 -36.07
CA ILE A 425 2.04 -3.95 -35.14
C ILE A 425 2.55 -2.52 -35.22
N ASP A 426 2.56 -1.84 -34.07
CA ASP A 426 3.09 -0.50 -33.91
C ASP A 426 4.60 -0.48 -33.59
N GLU A 427 5.18 0.73 -33.53
CA GLU A 427 6.59 0.93 -33.21
C GLU A 427 6.99 0.33 -31.85
N GLN A 428 6.13 0.48 -30.84
CA GLN A 428 6.43 0.05 -29.48
C GLN A 428 6.49 -1.47 -29.37
N LYS A 429 5.53 -2.17 -29.94
CA LYS A 429 5.47 -3.64 -29.97
C LYS A 429 6.61 -4.24 -30.77
N LEU A 430 6.94 -3.66 -31.93
CA LEU A 430 8.12 -4.08 -32.68
C LEU A 430 9.40 -3.85 -31.88
N SER A 431 9.51 -2.72 -31.18
CA SER A 431 10.63 -2.44 -30.29
C SER A 431 10.73 -3.45 -29.15
N LEU A 432 9.61 -3.87 -28.54
CA LEU A 432 9.59 -4.90 -27.50
C LEU A 432 10.15 -6.23 -28.02
N LEU A 433 9.68 -6.72 -29.17
CA LEU A 433 10.16 -7.95 -29.78
C LEU A 433 11.66 -7.90 -30.09
N LEU A 434 12.13 -6.82 -30.72
CA LEU A 434 13.55 -6.69 -31.04
C LEU A 434 14.41 -6.59 -29.77
N THR A 435 13.88 -5.95 -28.72
CA THR A 435 14.54 -5.87 -27.41
C THR A 435 14.68 -7.25 -26.76
N ASP A 436 13.72 -8.14 -26.93
CA ASP A 436 13.83 -9.52 -26.47
C ASP A 436 14.81 -10.34 -27.32
N CYS A 437 14.68 -10.27 -28.65
CA CYS A 437 15.57 -10.97 -29.57
C CYS A 437 17.05 -10.60 -29.37
N ILE A 438 17.36 -9.34 -29.05
CA ILE A 438 18.75 -8.89 -28.87
C ILE A 438 19.38 -9.37 -27.56
N GLN A 439 18.59 -9.79 -26.55
CA GLN A 439 19.15 -10.37 -25.32
C GLN A 439 19.84 -11.71 -25.59
N ILE A 440 19.38 -12.48 -26.58
CA ILE A 440 19.96 -13.78 -26.93
C ILE A 440 21.44 -13.67 -27.37
N PRO A 441 21.81 -12.87 -28.39
CA PRO A 441 23.21 -12.67 -28.76
C PRO A 441 24.00 -11.91 -27.68
N ARG A 442 23.34 -11.06 -26.86
CA ARG A 442 23.98 -10.45 -25.69
C ARG A 442 24.48 -11.49 -24.71
N GLN A 443 23.67 -12.50 -24.40
CA GLN A 443 24.06 -13.57 -23.49
C GLN A 443 25.26 -14.39 -24.00
N LEU A 444 25.50 -14.40 -25.32
CA LEU A 444 26.66 -15.04 -25.94
C LEU A 444 27.89 -14.13 -26.09
N GLY A 445 27.81 -12.89 -25.63
CA GLY A 445 28.86 -11.88 -25.80
C GLY A 445 29.00 -11.36 -27.24
N GLU A 446 27.96 -11.51 -28.07
CA GLU A 446 27.99 -11.14 -29.49
C GLU A 446 27.16 -9.88 -29.82
N LEU A 447 26.68 -9.16 -28.79
CA LEU A 447 25.80 -7.98 -28.92
C LEU A 447 26.28 -6.94 -29.95
N ASN A 448 27.58 -6.62 -29.93
CA ASN A 448 28.17 -5.59 -30.79
C ASN A 448 28.09 -5.95 -32.28
N SER A 449 27.92 -7.22 -32.61
CA SER A 449 27.76 -7.70 -33.98
C SER A 449 26.36 -7.41 -34.55
N PHE A 450 25.39 -7.04 -33.71
CA PHE A 450 23.98 -6.88 -34.06
C PHE A 450 23.43 -5.47 -33.76
N GLY A 451 24.29 -4.45 -33.77
CA GLY A 451 23.87 -3.05 -33.62
C GLY A 451 23.80 -2.53 -32.18
N GLY A 452 24.20 -3.33 -31.19
CA GLY A 452 24.20 -2.92 -29.79
C GLY A 452 22.85 -3.13 -29.10
N SER A 453 22.71 -2.59 -27.88
CA SER A 453 21.48 -2.74 -27.08
C SER A 453 20.33 -1.83 -27.52
N ASN A 454 20.62 -0.79 -28.30
CA ASN A 454 19.59 0.14 -28.77
C ASN A 454 18.96 -0.37 -30.07
N VAL A 455 17.72 -0.84 -29.97
CA VAL A 455 16.98 -1.40 -31.12
C VAL A 455 16.28 -0.35 -31.98
N LYS A 456 16.17 0.91 -31.50
CA LYS A 456 15.42 1.97 -32.19
C LYS A 456 15.84 2.19 -33.65
N PRO A 457 17.14 2.23 -34.02
CA PRO A 457 17.54 2.37 -35.42
C PRO A 457 17.01 1.25 -36.32
N SER A 458 16.93 0.02 -35.80
CA SER A 458 16.38 -1.13 -36.53
C SER A 458 14.87 -1.04 -36.70
N VAL A 459 14.15 -0.57 -35.67
CA VAL A 459 12.71 -0.30 -35.71
C VAL A 459 12.41 0.80 -36.73
N ASP A 460 13.11 1.92 -36.65
CA ASP A 460 12.95 3.06 -37.57
C ASP A 460 13.24 2.64 -39.02
N SER A 461 14.29 1.85 -39.24
CA SER A 461 14.61 1.29 -40.57
C SER A 461 13.50 0.37 -41.10
N CYS A 462 12.88 -0.43 -40.25
CA CYS A 462 11.79 -1.33 -40.62
C CYS A 462 10.53 -0.54 -41.02
N LEU A 463 10.16 0.47 -40.23
CA LEU A 463 9.00 1.32 -40.51
C LEU A 463 9.20 2.21 -41.75
N GLN A 464 10.43 2.68 -42.00
CA GLN A 464 10.76 3.40 -43.23
C GLN A 464 10.60 2.51 -44.47
N GLN A 465 11.03 1.24 -44.40
CA GLN A 465 10.81 0.27 -45.49
C GLN A 465 9.32 -0.06 -45.68
N ALA A 466 8.53 -0.05 -44.60
CA ALA A 466 7.07 -0.16 -44.63
C ALA A 466 6.35 1.13 -45.07
N LYS A 467 7.07 2.16 -45.55
CA LYS A 467 6.53 3.48 -45.96
C LYS A 467 5.72 4.18 -44.85
N GLY A 468 6.06 3.97 -43.58
CA GLY A 468 5.40 4.60 -42.44
C GLY A 468 4.00 4.07 -42.12
N GLN A 469 3.59 2.94 -42.72
CA GLN A 469 2.38 2.22 -42.31
C GLN A 469 2.73 1.20 -41.23
N ALA A 470 1.82 1.00 -40.28
CA ALA A 470 1.94 -0.09 -39.30
C ALA A 470 2.02 -1.44 -40.05
N LEU A 471 2.83 -2.37 -39.52
CA LEU A 471 3.06 -3.65 -40.18
C LEU A 471 1.80 -4.50 -40.05
N SER A 472 1.18 -4.87 -41.18
CA SER A 472 0.07 -5.83 -41.19
C SER A 472 0.61 -7.24 -41.08
N VAL A 473 0.18 -8.00 -40.08
CA VAL A 473 0.46 -9.43 -40.02
C VAL A 473 -0.41 -10.11 -41.07
N VAL A 474 0.22 -10.66 -42.12
CA VAL A 474 -0.49 -11.53 -43.05
C VAL A 474 -0.83 -12.80 -42.27
N ALA A 475 -2.07 -12.93 -41.83
CA ALA A 475 -2.56 -14.10 -41.11
C ALA A 475 -2.58 -15.31 -42.05
N SER A 476 -1.46 -16.03 -42.15
CA SER A 476 -1.36 -17.34 -42.80
C SER A 476 -1.53 -18.50 -41.83
N PHE A 477 -2.12 -18.27 -40.66
CA PHE A 477 -2.58 -19.32 -39.75
C PHE A 477 -4.10 -19.28 -39.59
N SER A 478 -4.79 -19.53 -40.70
CA SER A 478 -6.19 -19.99 -40.70
C SER A 478 -6.21 -21.50 -40.95
N ASN A 479 -6.63 -22.24 -39.92
CA ASN A 479 -7.05 -23.65 -39.91
C ASN A 479 -6.00 -24.71 -40.28
N GLY A 480 -5.57 -25.45 -39.26
CA GLY A 480 -4.89 -26.74 -39.35
C GLY A 480 -4.79 -27.37 -37.98
#